data_AF-A0AAE1JX20-F1
#
_entry.id   AF-A0AAE1JX20-F1
#
_cell.length_a   1.000
_cell.length_b   1.000
_cell.length_c   1.000
_cell.angle_alpha   90.00
_cell.angle_beta   90.00
_cell.angle_gamma   90.00
#
_symmetry.space_group_name_H-M   'P 1'
#
loop_
_entity.id
_entity.type
_entity.pdbx_description
1 polymer ?
#
loop_
_entity_poly.entity_id
_entity_poly.type
_entity_poly.pdbx_seq_one_letter_code
_entity_poly.pdbx_strand_id
1 'polypeptide(L)'
;MDEMMMRESTYIGPVKEPLCLYGDSNGLWWVRPPPEFDPPDLDYPRQPVRGINQIRDRMSQVDWEDYVAHYSDLWILSLAYSEVTSRTFLVEQRKSLYDKIFQLPKVSEVVRNRRIRNARAQVEQVFNDFMARRRALTRALTVDSNEFYRQCDPRAGDLCLFGDTNGIWRVGPPDENVPTGLPQPERGINKDRDTMNRSTWLYGVAHNSHCWLLSVASFEAANIGLRQDDRQRVHDMIDPLRTLADIVVDYQFRAP
;
A
#
# COMPACT_ATOMS: atom_id res chain seq x y z
N MET A 1 29.61 -5.79 -47.21
CA MET A 1 29.95 -6.29 -45.88
C MET A 1 30.69 -5.13 -45.22
N ASP A 2 29.95 -4.28 -44.51
CA ASP A 2 30.53 -3.32 -43.58
C ASP A 2 29.46 -2.91 -42.58
N GLU A 3 29.74 -3.19 -41.32
CA GLU A 3 28.88 -3.03 -40.14
C GLU A 3 28.77 -1.56 -39.77
N MET A 4 27.59 -0.96 -39.96
CA MET A 4 27.29 0.34 -39.36
C MET A 4 26.80 0.12 -37.93
N MET A 5 27.75 0.15 -37.00
CA MET A 5 27.54 0.13 -35.55
C MET A 5 26.54 1.20 -35.10
N MET A 6 25.34 0.77 -34.75
CA MET A 6 24.45 1.48 -33.83
C MET A 6 25.09 1.45 -32.44
N ARG A 7 25.85 2.48 -32.07
CA ARG A 7 26.15 2.77 -30.66
C ARG A 7 25.12 3.77 -30.16
N GLU A 8 24.16 3.28 -29.38
CA GLU A 8 23.35 4.10 -28.50
C GLU A 8 24.29 4.84 -27.53
N SER A 9 24.42 6.14 -27.73
CA SER A 9 25.11 7.04 -26.82
C SER A 9 24.26 7.21 -25.55
N THR A 10 24.55 6.41 -24.53
CA THR A 10 24.08 6.67 -23.17
C THR A 10 24.88 7.87 -22.65
N TYR A 11 24.25 9.05 -22.64
CA TYR A 11 24.80 10.21 -21.95
C TYR A 11 24.86 9.90 -20.45
N ILE A 12 26.05 9.54 -19.96
CA ILE A 12 26.34 9.38 -18.53
C ILE A 12 26.82 10.75 -18.05
N GLY A 13 25.94 11.52 -17.40
CA GLY A 13 26.34 12.72 -16.66
C GLY A 13 27.45 12.39 -15.62
N PRO A 14 28.07 13.39 -14.96
CA PRO A 14 29.17 13.13 -14.03
C PRO A 14 28.75 12.06 -13.01
N VAL A 15 29.53 10.97 -12.94
CA VAL A 15 29.28 9.86 -12.02
C VAL A 15 29.27 10.44 -10.61
N LYS A 16 28.10 10.50 -9.99
CA LYS A 16 27.98 10.93 -8.59
C LYS A 16 28.87 10.04 -7.75
N GLU A 17 29.67 10.67 -6.90
CA GLU A 17 30.55 9.98 -5.95
C GLU A 17 29.78 8.88 -5.20
N PRO A 18 30.35 7.68 -5.01
CA PRO A 18 29.65 6.58 -4.35
C PRO A 18 29.44 6.92 -2.88
N LEU A 19 28.18 6.91 -2.42
CA LEU A 19 27.82 7.14 -1.03
C LEU A 19 27.62 5.81 -0.29
N CYS A 20 27.86 5.83 1.02
CA CYS A 20 27.58 4.72 1.93
C CYS A 20 26.69 5.19 3.08
N LEU A 21 25.92 4.27 3.68
CA LEU A 21 25.18 4.51 4.92
C LEU A 21 26.05 4.10 6.11
N TYR A 22 26.18 4.99 7.08
CA TYR A 22 26.90 4.76 8.33
C TYR A 22 25.96 4.91 9.53
N GLY A 23 26.25 4.18 10.60
CA GLY A 23 25.65 4.35 11.91
C GLY A 23 26.71 4.31 13.01
N ASP A 24 26.42 4.92 14.15
CA ASP A 24 27.27 4.87 15.36
C ASP A 24 26.59 4.14 16.53
N SER A 25 27.34 3.95 17.61
CA SER A 25 26.84 3.28 18.83
C SER A 25 25.82 4.10 19.63
N ASN A 26 25.60 5.38 19.28
CA ASN A 26 24.57 6.23 19.90
C ASN A 26 23.25 6.19 19.12
N GLY A 27 23.20 5.45 18.01
CA GLY A 27 22.03 5.38 17.14
C GLY A 27 21.91 6.54 16.15
N LEU A 28 22.97 7.34 15.98
CA LEU A 28 23.03 8.35 14.91
C LEU A 28 23.45 7.69 13.60
N TRP A 29 23.00 8.25 12.48
CA TRP A 29 23.32 7.76 11.15
C TRP A 29 23.60 8.92 10.18
N TRP A 30 24.39 8.65 9.14
CA TRP A 30 24.70 9.62 8.10
C TRP A 30 25.04 8.92 6.77
N VAL A 31 24.92 9.68 5.68
CA VAL A 31 25.28 9.24 4.33
C VAL A 31 26.45 10.10 3.85
N ARG A 32 27.57 9.46 3.48
CA ARG A 32 28.77 10.16 2.99
C ARG A 32 29.61 9.25 2.08
N PRO A 33 30.56 9.82 1.30
CA PRO A 33 31.55 9.03 0.57
C PRO A 33 32.40 8.16 1.49
N PRO A 34 32.92 7.01 1.00
CA PRO A 34 33.89 6.22 1.74
C PRO A 34 35.19 7.01 1.98
N PRO A 35 35.97 6.70 3.02
CA PRO A 35 37.29 7.30 3.23
C PRO A 35 38.23 7.01 2.05
N GLU A 36 39.07 7.99 1.67
CA GLU A 36 40.00 7.90 0.54
C GLU A 36 41.09 6.82 0.72
N PHE A 37 41.52 6.57 1.95
CA PHE A 37 42.51 5.54 2.27
C PHE A 37 41.81 4.25 2.71
N ASP A 38 41.79 3.27 1.80
CA ASP A 38 41.52 1.87 2.14
C ASP A 38 42.87 1.18 2.34
N PRO A 39 43.28 0.83 3.57
CA PRO A 39 44.53 0.10 3.76
C PRO A 39 44.42 -1.27 3.06
N PRO A 40 45.32 -1.61 2.12
CA PRO A 40 45.16 -2.75 1.21
C PRO A 40 45.21 -4.15 1.85
N ASP A 41 45.50 -4.26 3.16
CA ASP A 41 45.89 -5.53 3.79
C ASP A 41 44.88 -6.10 4.81
N LEU A 42 43.57 -5.81 4.68
CA LEU A 42 42.55 -6.41 5.55
C LEU A 42 41.51 -7.18 4.76
N ASP A 43 41.53 -8.50 4.88
CA ASP A 43 40.67 -9.51 4.21
C ASP A 43 39.14 -9.37 4.45
N TYR A 44 38.66 -8.32 5.11
CA TYR A 44 37.23 -8.15 5.44
C TYR A 44 36.78 -6.68 5.34
N PRO A 45 35.55 -6.42 4.86
CA PRO A 45 35.12 -5.04 4.61
C PRO A 45 34.90 -4.31 5.94
N ARG A 46 35.80 -3.37 6.29
CA ARG A 46 35.54 -2.38 7.35
C ARG A 46 34.52 -1.31 6.92
N GLN A 47 34.17 -1.30 5.64
CA GLN A 47 33.35 -0.25 5.05
C GLN A 47 31.93 -0.75 4.76
N PRO A 48 30.91 0.12 4.95
CA PRO A 48 29.55 -0.19 4.52
C PRO A 48 29.49 -0.26 3.00
N VAL A 49 28.37 -0.77 2.48
CA VAL A 49 28.16 -0.88 1.03
C VAL A 49 28.31 0.47 0.34
N ARG A 50 29.15 0.49 -0.70
CA ARG A 50 29.46 1.68 -1.50
C ARG A 50 28.46 1.84 -2.64
N GLY A 51 28.16 3.08 -2.98
CA GLY A 51 27.35 3.41 -4.16
C GLY A 51 25.85 3.20 -3.97
N ILE A 52 25.33 3.29 -2.75
CA ILE A 52 23.88 3.13 -2.50
C ILE A 52 23.04 4.11 -3.32
N ASN A 53 23.59 5.31 -3.59
CA ASN A 53 22.98 6.33 -4.44
C ASN A 53 22.99 5.98 -5.94
N GLN A 54 23.94 5.18 -6.39
CA GLN A 54 24.15 4.85 -7.81
C GLN A 54 23.18 3.76 -8.29
N ILE A 55 22.72 2.91 -7.38
CA ILE A 55 21.75 1.84 -7.65
C ILE A 55 20.30 2.23 -7.32
N ARG A 56 20.09 3.33 -6.59
CA ARG A 56 18.78 3.77 -6.09
C ARG A 56 17.74 3.86 -7.20
N ASP A 57 18.10 4.45 -8.34
CA ASP A 57 17.17 4.69 -9.44
C ASP A 57 17.06 3.48 -10.40
N ARG A 58 17.79 2.39 -10.13
CA ARG A 58 17.80 1.15 -10.94
C ARG A 58 16.87 0.06 -10.40
N MET A 59 16.23 0.27 -9.26
CA MET A 59 15.35 -0.69 -8.61
C MET A 59 14.22 0.04 -7.87
N SER A 60 13.21 -0.70 -7.41
CA SER A 60 12.15 -0.08 -6.60
C SER A 60 12.72 0.42 -5.26
N GLN A 61 12.07 1.43 -4.66
CA GLN A 61 12.47 1.90 -3.32
C GLN A 61 12.49 0.75 -2.29
N VAL A 62 11.55 -0.19 -2.40
CA VAL A 62 11.45 -1.36 -1.51
C VAL A 62 12.68 -2.25 -1.65
N ASP A 63 13.07 -2.58 -2.88
CA ASP A 63 14.24 -3.42 -3.14
C ASP A 63 15.53 -2.70 -2.75
N TRP A 64 15.58 -1.38 -2.93
CA TRP A 64 16.70 -0.54 -2.49
C TRP A 64 16.86 -0.51 -0.97
N GLU A 65 15.76 -0.34 -0.23
CA GLU A 65 15.76 -0.40 1.24
C GLU A 65 16.19 -1.79 1.74
N ASP A 66 15.71 -2.86 1.11
CA ASP A 66 16.12 -4.24 1.42
C ASP A 66 17.61 -4.47 1.15
N TYR A 67 18.10 -3.98 0.00
CA TYR A 67 19.51 -4.03 -0.34
C TYR A 67 20.36 -3.31 0.71
N VAL A 68 20.05 -2.05 1.01
CA VAL A 68 20.80 -1.24 1.98
C VAL A 68 20.77 -1.89 3.37
N ALA A 69 19.61 -2.41 3.80
CA ALA A 69 19.48 -3.08 5.08
C ALA A 69 20.30 -4.38 5.16
N HIS A 70 20.27 -5.20 4.11
CA HIS A 70 21.06 -6.44 4.04
C HIS A 70 22.56 -6.18 4.16
N TYR A 71 23.08 -5.20 3.42
CA TYR A 71 24.50 -4.86 3.50
C TYR A 71 24.86 -4.12 4.79
N SER A 72 23.91 -3.43 5.43
CA SER A 72 24.11 -2.88 6.77
C SER A 72 24.30 -4.00 7.80
N ASP A 73 23.55 -5.11 7.70
CA ASP A 73 23.74 -6.28 8.56
C ASP A 73 25.16 -6.87 8.41
N LEU A 74 25.65 -7.01 7.17
CA LEU A 74 27.00 -7.51 6.89
C LEU A 74 28.08 -6.58 7.43
N TRP A 75 27.88 -5.27 7.30
CA TRP A 75 28.83 -4.28 7.81
C TRP A 75 28.86 -4.24 9.34
N ILE A 76 27.72 -4.31 10.01
CA ILE A 76 27.66 -4.38 11.48
C ILE A 76 28.40 -5.64 11.98
N LEU A 77 28.20 -6.78 11.31
CA LEU A 77 28.89 -8.02 11.64
C LEU A 77 30.40 -7.92 11.40
N SER A 78 30.84 -7.25 10.33
CA SER A 78 32.26 -7.06 10.04
C SER A 78 32.95 -6.13 11.05
N LEU A 79 32.25 -5.09 11.54
CA LEU A 79 32.73 -4.25 12.63
C LEU A 79 32.91 -5.05 13.92
N ALA A 80 31.95 -5.91 14.27
CA ALA A 80 32.07 -6.80 15.43
C ALA A 80 33.27 -7.76 15.29
N TYR A 81 33.47 -8.34 14.10
CA TYR A 81 34.62 -9.19 13.82
C TYR A 81 35.96 -8.42 13.93
N SER A 82 36.01 -7.18 13.43
CA SER A 82 37.19 -6.32 13.50
C SER A 82 37.55 -5.97 14.94
N GLU A 83 36.58 -5.65 15.78
CA GLU A 83 36.81 -5.35 17.21
C GLU A 83 37.31 -6.58 17.98
N VAL A 84 36.78 -7.76 17.66
CA VAL A 84 37.20 -9.04 18.25
C VAL A 84 38.60 -9.45 17.82
N THR A 85 39.03 -9.06 16.61
CA THR A 85 40.38 -9.38 16.12
C THR A 85 41.41 -8.37 16.64
N SER A 86 41.02 -7.10 16.79
CA SER A 86 41.90 -6.04 17.30
C SER A 86 42.14 -6.12 18.81
N ARG A 87 41.15 -6.60 19.57
CA ARG A 87 41.24 -6.85 21.01
C ARG A 87 41.40 -8.35 21.16
N THR A 88 42.45 -8.85 21.80
CA THR A 88 42.80 -10.29 21.96
C THR A 88 41.74 -11.12 22.71
N PHE A 89 40.54 -11.29 22.13
CA PHE A 89 39.42 -12.03 22.71
C PHE A 89 39.73 -13.53 22.73
N LEU A 90 39.38 -14.21 23.83
CA LEU A 90 39.37 -15.67 23.93
C LEU A 90 38.24 -16.27 23.10
N VAL A 91 38.37 -17.54 22.71
CA VAL A 91 37.36 -18.29 21.92
C VAL A 91 35.95 -18.16 22.53
N GLU A 92 35.83 -18.34 23.84
CA GLU A 92 34.54 -18.26 24.55
C GLU A 92 33.93 -16.86 24.52
N GLN A 93 34.76 -15.82 24.56
CA GLN A 93 34.29 -14.43 24.47
C GLN A 93 33.77 -14.12 23.08
N ARG A 94 34.43 -14.63 22.02
CA ARG A 94 33.96 -14.52 20.65
C ARG A 94 32.62 -15.21 20.47
N LYS A 95 32.52 -16.45 20.93
CA LYS A 95 31.27 -17.24 20.88
C LYS A 95 30.13 -16.50 21.58
N SER A 96 30.36 -16.03 22.80
CA SER A 96 29.36 -15.27 23.57
C SER A 96 28.92 -13.98 22.86
N LEU A 97 29.83 -13.26 22.21
CA LEU A 97 29.49 -12.05 21.44
C LEU A 97 28.60 -12.39 20.24
N TYR A 98 28.99 -13.38 19.43
CA TYR A 98 28.21 -13.78 18.27
C TYR A 98 26.84 -14.33 18.66
N ASP A 99 26.76 -15.13 19.73
CA ASP A 99 25.48 -15.62 20.26
C ASP A 99 24.54 -14.46 20.61
N LYS A 100 25.06 -13.37 21.22
CA LYS A 100 24.27 -12.17 21.52
C LYS A 100 23.87 -11.41 20.25
N ILE A 101 24.77 -11.26 19.29
CA ILE A 101 24.48 -10.57 18.02
C ILE A 101 23.38 -11.32 17.25
N PHE A 102 23.47 -12.65 17.16
CA PHE A 102 22.50 -13.48 16.43
C PHE A 102 21.14 -13.62 17.13
N GLN A 103 21.03 -13.23 18.40
CA GLN A 103 19.74 -13.12 19.10
C GLN A 103 19.01 -11.80 18.82
N LEU A 104 19.70 -10.79 18.28
CA LEU A 104 19.09 -9.53 17.91
C LEU A 104 18.46 -9.61 16.51
N PRO A 105 17.33 -8.93 16.28
CA PRO A 105 16.76 -8.87 14.95
C PRO A 105 17.71 -8.11 14.02
N LYS A 106 17.88 -8.62 12.81
CA LYS A 106 18.67 -7.96 11.77
C LYS A 106 18.01 -6.65 11.34
N VAL A 107 18.79 -5.69 10.85
CA VAL A 107 18.27 -4.46 10.24
C VAL A 107 17.32 -4.79 9.10
N SER A 108 17.68 -5.75 8.24
CA SER A 108 16.81 -6.24 7.15
C SER A 108 15.47 -6.79 7.66
N GLU A 109 15.48 -7.55 8.76
CA GLU A 109 14.26 -8.08 9.38
C GLU A 109 13.40 -6.96 9.98
N VAL A 110 14.00 -5.98 10.66
CA VAL A 110 13.29 -4.82 11.23
C VAL A 110 12.62 -3.99 10.12
N VAL A 111 13.35 -3.68 9.05
CA VAL A 111 12.85 -2.92 7.90
C VAL A 111 11.70 -3.66 7.21
N ARG A 112 11.82 -4.97 7.02
CA ARG A 112 10.76 -5.82 6.48
C ARG A 112 9.53 -5.88 7.40
N ASN A 113 9.70 -6.10 8.69
CA ASN A 113 8.60 -6.20 9.66
C ASN A 113 7.85 -4.89 9.82
N ARG A 114 8.55 -3.74 9.74
CA ARG A 114 7.90 -2.43 9.72
C ARG A 114 7.00 -2.27 8.48
N ARG A 115 7.49 -2.64 7.30
CA ARG A 115 6.70 -2.59 6.06
C ARG A 115 5.48 -3.51 6.12
N ILE A 116 5.62 -4.74 6.60
CA ILE A 116 4.48 -5.67 6.78
C ILE A 116 3.41 -5.09 7.70
N ARG A 117 3.83 -4.50 8.84
CA ARG A 117 2.89 -3.86 9.77
C ARG A 117 2.15 -2.68 9.13
N ASN A 118 2.85 -1.85 8.38
CA ASN A 118 2.23 -0.72 7.67
C ASN A 118 1.23 -1.20 6.61
N ALA A 119 1.61 -2.20 5.80
CA ALA A 119 0.72 -2.76 4.79
C ALA A 119 -0.55 -3.34 5.39
N ARG A 120 -0.44 -4.07 6.52
CA ARG A 120 -1.60 -4.58 7.25
C ARG A 120 -2.54 -3.46 7.72
N ALA A 121 -2.00 -2.38 8.28
CA ALA A 121 -2.81 -1.25 8.72
C ALA A 121 -3.54 -0.56 7.54
N GLN A 122 -2.87 -0.45 6.39
CA GLN A 122 -3.46 0.08 5.16
C GLN A 122 -4.57 -0.82 4.60
N VAL A 123 -4.38 -2.15 4.62
CA VAL A 123 -5.43 -3.13 4.25
C VAL A 123 -6.66 -2.96 5.13
N GLU A 124 -6.46 -2.89 6.45
CA GLU A 124 -7.55 -2.69 7.42
C GLU A 124 -8.26 -1.35 7.20
N GLN A 125 -7.52 -0.28 6.87
CA GLN A 125 -8.09 1.02 6.54
C GLN A 125 -9.01 0.96 5.32
N VAL A 126 -8.55 0.40 4.20
CA VAL A 126 -9.37 0.28 2.97
C VAL A 126 -10.63 -0.54 3.24
N PHE A 127 -10.51 -1.64 3.97
CA PHE A 127 -11.65 -2.47 4.33
C PHE A 127 -12.66 -1.74 5.24
N ASN A 128 -12.17 -0.96 6.21
CA ASN A 128 -13.03 -0.17 7.10
C ASN A 128 -13.78 0.92 6.34
N ASP A 129 -13.13 1.59 5.38
CA ASP A 129 -13.76 2.57 4.51
C ASP A 129 -14.85 1.91 3.65
N PHE A 130 -14.57 0.75 3.05
CA PHE A 130 -15.57 -0.07 2.35
C PHE A 130 -16.77 -0.37 3.25
N MET A 131 -16.52 -0.83 4.48
CA MET A 131 -17.58 -1.20 5.43
C MET A 131 -18.42 0.00 5.86
N ALA A 132 -17.82 1.17 6.06
CA ALA A 132 -18.55 2.37 6.43
C ALA A 132 -19.47 2.85 5.30
N ARG A 133 -18.95 2.92 4.07
CA ARG A 133 -19.76 3.25 2.89
C ARG A 133 -20.85 2.20 2.66
N ARG A 134 -20.54 0.92 2.81
CA ARG A 134 -21.52 -0.18 2.74
C ARG A 134 -22.64 -0.02 3.77
N ARG A 135 -22.33 0.34 5.02
CA ARG A 135 -23.35 0.62 6.05
C ARG A 135 -24.27 1.77 5.66
N ALA A 136 -23.70 2.86 5.13
CA ALA A 136 -24.48 4.00 4.64
C ALA A 136 -25.49 3.58 3.57
N LEU A 137 -25.02 2.86 2.55
CA LEU A 137 -25.85 2.41 1.43
C LEU A 137 -26.88 1.36 1.85
N THR A 138 -26.51 0.41 2.71
CA THR A 138 -27.46 -0.55 3.30
C THR A 138 -28.59 0.20 3.98
N ARG A 139 -28.30 1.23 4.79
CA ARG A 139 -29.32 2.02 5.47
C ARG A 139 -30.24 2.74 4.49
N ALA A 140 -29.67 3.40 3.46
CA ALA A 140 -30.42 4.08 2.41
C ALA A 140 -31.41 3.15 1.70
N LEU A 141 -30.99 1.92 1.41
CA LEU A 141 -31.74 0.94 0.61
C LEU A 141 -32.69 0.08 1.46
N THR A 142 -32.67 0.20 2.79
CA THR A 142 -33.51 -0.58 3.71
C THR A 142 -34.34 0.33 4.61
N VAL A 143 -33.80 0.68 5.78
CA VAL A 143 -34.46 1.46 6.84
C VAL A 143 -34.93 2.82 6.31
N ASP A 144 -34.09 3.51 5.55
CA ASP A 144 -34.38 4.84 5.03
C ASP A 144 -34.95 4.79 3.59
N SER A 145 -35.36 3.62 3.09
CA SER A 145 -35.76 3.43 1.68
C SER A 145 -36.90 4.32 1.20
N ASN A 146 -37.80 4.75 2.11
CA ASN A 146 -38.85 5.71 1.80
C ASN A 146 -38.32 7.14 1.64
N GLU A 147 -37.35 7.55 2.44
CA GLU A 147 -36.68 8.84 2.31
C GLU A 147 -35.84 8.87 1.04
N PHE A 148 -35.04 7.82 0.81
CA PHE A 148 -34.26 7.64 -0.41
C PHE A 148 -35.15 7.70 -1.67
N TYR A 149 -36.26 6.96 -1.71
CA TYR A 149 -37.20 7.00 -2.83
C TYR A 149 -37.77 8.40 -3.10
N ARG A 150 -38.11 9.15 -2.03
CA ARG A 150 -38.60 10.53 -2.13
C ARG A 150 -37.56 11.49 -2.71
N GLN A 151 -36.28 11.35 -2.35
CA GLN A 151 -35.21 12.22 -2.86
C GLN A 151 -34.87 11.96 -4.34
N CYS A 152 -35.16 10.77 -4.87
CA CYS A 152 -34.89 10.40 -6.26
C CYS A 152 -35.94 10.94 -7.25
N ASP A 153 -36.18 12.26 -7.33
CA ASP A 153 -37.15 12.86 -8.27
C ASP A 153 -36.72 12.64 -9.75
N PRO A 154 -37.50 11.96 -10.60
CA PRO A 154 -37.17 11.76 -12.02
C PRO A 154 -37.12 13.06 -12.83
N ARG A 155 -37.78 14.14 -12.36
CA ARG A 155 -37.80 15.46 -13.01
C ARG A 155 -36.53 16.27 -12.75
N ALA A 156 -35.74 15.89 -11.76
CA ALA A 156 -34.41 16.46 -11.55
C ALA A 156 -33.43 16.01 -12.64
N GLY A 157 -32.21 16.58 -12.61
CA GLY A 157 -31.08 16.05 -13.37
C GLY A 157 -30.74 14.60 -13.01
N ASP A 158 -29.68 14.06 -13.61
CA ASP A 158 -29.20 12.73 -13.23
C ASP A 158 -28.76 12.76 -11.76
N LEU A 159 -29.27 11.81 -10.97
CA LEU A 159 -28.90 11.66 -9.57
C LEU A 159 -28.09 10.38 -9.37
N CYS A 160 -27.26 10.40 -8.33
CA CYS A 160 -26.45 9.30 -7.84
C CYS A 160 -26.73 9.07 -6.36
N LEU A 161 -26.53 7.83 -5.89
CA LEU A 161 -26.51 7.47 -4.48
C LEU A 161 -25.05 7.34 -4.02
N PHE A 162 -24.70 8.08 -2.97
CA PHE A 162 -23.36 8.05 -2.38
C PHE A 162 -23.40 7.50 -0.96
N GLY A 163 -22.41 6.68 -0.61
CA GLY A 163 -22.10 6.31 0.76
C GLY A 163 -20.78 6.94 1.19
N ASP A 164 -20.76 7.61 2.34
CA ASP A 164 -19.57 8.25 2.91
C ASP A 164 -18.88 7.36 3.95
N THR A 165 -17.59 7.59 4.21
CA THR A 165 -16.80 6.87 5.23
C THR A 165 -17.24 7.17 6.66
N ASN A 166 -18.05 8.21 6.86
CA ASN A 166 -18.73 8.49 8.13
C ASN A 166 -20.00 7.65 8.34
N GLY A 167 -20.37 6.79 7.38
CA GLY A 167 -21.58 5.96 7.47
C GLY A 167 -22.88 6.70 7.12
N ILE A 168 -22.77 7.88 6.50
CA ILE A 168 -23.90 8.69 6.05
C ILE A 168 -24.09 8.48 4.54
N TRP A 169 -25.35 8.41 4.10
CA TRP A 169 -25.70 8.36 2.69
C TRP A 169 -26.24 9.70 2.21
N ARG A 170 -26.08 10.00 0.92
CA ARG A 170 -26.67 11.18 0.27
C ARG A 170 -27.11 10.86 -1.16
N VAL A 171 -28.15 11.55 -1.62
CA VAL A 171 -28.52 11.61 -3.05
C VAL A 171 -28.14 12.98 -3.58
N GLY A 172 -27.54 13.03 -4.77
CA GLY A 172 -27.15 14.28 -5.39
C GLY A 172 -26.71 14.10 -6.84
N PRO A 173 -26.44 15.20 -7.55
CA PRO A 173 -25.89 15.12 -8.90
C PRO A 173 -24.51 14.43 -8.87
N PRO A 174 -24.07 13.84 -10.00
CA PRO A 174 -22.71 13.35 -10.14
C PRO A 174 -21.71 14.48 -9.87
N ASP A 175 -20.65 14.19 -9.12
CA ASP A 175 -19.62 15.18 -8.85
C ASP A 175 -18.80 15.45 -10.14
N GLU A 176 -18.74 16.71 -10.57
CA GLU A 176 -18.00 17.11 -11.78
C GLU A 176 -16.49 17.24 -11.55
N ASN A 177 -16.08 17.42 -10.28
CA ASN A 177 -14.69 17.64 -9.87
C ASN A 177 -14.03 16.38 -9.28
N VAL A 178 -14.50 15.19 -9.65
CA VAL A 178 -13.95 13.93 -9.15
C VAL A 178 -12.50 13.77 -9.66
N PRO A 179 -11.51 13.49 -8.78
CA PRO A 179 -10.14 13.23 -9.21
C PRO A 179 -10.10 12.16 -10.30
N THR A 180 -9.25 12.38 -11.32
CA THR A 180 -9.11 11.44 -12.44
C THR A 180 -8.86 10.02 -11.92
N GLY A 181 -9.76 9.09 -12.27
CA GLY A 181 -9.65 7.68 -11.94
C GLY A 181 -10.48 7.20 -10.75
N LEU A 182 -11.00 8.09 -9.88
CA LEU A 182 -11.89 7.64 -8.79
C LEU A 182 -13.22 7.15 -9.39
N PRO A 183 -13.67 5.91 -9.08
CA PRO A 183 -14.92 5.39 -9.61
C PRO A 183 -16.13 6.20 -9.16
N GLN A 184 -16.97 6.60 -10.11
CA GLN A 184 -18.23 7.30 -9.84
C GLN A 184 -19.37 6.30 -9.61
N PRO A 185 -20.33 6.60 -8.71
CA PRO A 185 -21.54 5.81 -8.58
C PRO A 185 -22.40 5.89 -9.85
N GLU A 186 -23.36 4.97 -9.96
CA GLU A 186 -24.30 4.95 -11.09
C GLU A 186 -25.04 6.28 -11.21
N ARG A 187 -25.07 6.82 -12.43
CA ARG A 187 -25.75 8.06 -12.78
C ARG A 187 -27.18 7.76 -13.23
N GLY A 188 -28.10 8.66 -12.89
CA GLY A 188 -29.47 8.59 -13.38
C GLY A 188 -30.31 7.53 -12.66
N ILE A 189 -29.97 7.16 -11.42
CA ILE A 189 -30.75 6.17 -10.66
C ILE A 189 -32.22 6.58 -10.47
N ASN A 190 -32.52 7.87 -10.58
CA ASN A 190 -33.87 8.42 -10.48
C ASN A 190 -34.72 8.23 -11.76
N LYS A 191 -34.14 7.91 -12.91
CA LYS A 191 -34.84 7.96 -14.20
C LYS A 191 -35.93 6.90 -14.35
N ASP A 192 -35.67 5.68 -13.85
CA ASP A 192 -36.62 4.57 -13.95
C ASP A 192 -37.46 4.37 -12.68
N ARG A 193 -37.36 5.28 -11.70
CA ARG A 193 -38.01 5.13 -10.39
C ARG A 193 -39.54 4.96 -10.49
N ASP A 194 -40.17 5.67 -11.42
CA ASP A 194 -41.64 5.71 -11.59
C ASP A 194 -42.15 4.75 -12.68
N THR A 195 -41.25 4.29 -13.56
CA THR A 195 -41.57 3.39 -14.67
C THR A 195 -41.32 1.91 -14.34
N MET A 196 -40.53 1.63 -13.29
CA MET A 196 -40.18 0.29 -12.84
C MET A 196 -40.85 -0.06 -11.50
N ASN A 197 -41.11 -1.35 -11.28
CA ASN A 197 -41.51 -1.83 -9.96
C ASN A 197 -40.45 -1.43 -8.90
N ARG A 198 -40.91 -0.86 -7.78
CA ARG A 198 -40.03 -0.33 -6.73
C ARG A 198 -39.01 -1.37 -6.22
N SER A 199 -39.40 -2.64 -6.10
CA SER A 199 -38.48 -3.69 -5.64
C SER A 199 -37.38 -3.97 -6.66
N THR A 200 -37.74 -4.05 -7.95
CA THR A 200 -36.78 -4.21 -9.05
C THR A 200 -35.85 -3.01 -9.17
N TRP A 201 -36.39 -1.79 -9.02
CA TRP A 201 -35.61 -0.56 -9.00
C TRP A 201 -34.59 -0.55 -7.84
N LEU A 202 -35.04 -0.84 -6.62
CA LEU A 202 -34.16 -0.93 -5.45
C LEU A 202 -33.07 -2.00 -5.63
N TYR A 203 -33.41 -3.15 -6.23
CA TYR A 203 -32.42 -4.19 -6.55
C TYR A 203 -31.36 -3.70 -7.52
N GLY A 204 -31.75 -3.02 -8.61
CA GLY A 204 -30.83 -2.45 -9.59
C GLY A 204 -29.87 -1.45 -8.95
N VAL A 205 -30.41 -0.48 -8.19
CA VAL A 205 -29.60 0.50 -7.46
C VAL A 205 -28.65 -0.20 -6.48
N ALA A 206 -29.11 -1.22 -5.75
CA ALA A 206 -28.29 -1.96 -4.80
C ALA A 206 -27.16 -2.72 -5.48
N HIS A 207 -27.43 -3.38 -6.61
CA HIS A 207 -26.44 -4.09 -7.40
C HIS A 207 -25.33 -3.14 -7.90
N ASN A 208 -25.72 -2.04 -8.54
CA ASN A 208 -24.77 -1.08 -9.09
C ASN A 208 -23.99 -0.34 -7.97
N SER A 209 -24.65 -0.04 -6.85
CA SER A 209 -23.99 0.49 -5.65
C SER A 209 -22.94 -0.48 -5.09
N HIS A 210 -23.19 -1.79 -5.14
CA HIS A 210 -22.22 -2.79 -4.71
C HIS A 210 -21.00 -2.83 -5.63
N CYS A 211 -21.21 -2.81 -6.96
CA CYS A 211 -20.13 -2.72 -7.95
C CYS A 211 -19.29 -1.44 -7.77
N TRP A 212 -19.94 -0.32 -7.45
CA TRP A 212 -19.25 0.93 -7.12
C TRP A 212 -18.38 0.79 -5.87
N LEU A 213 -18.87 0.20 -4.78
CA LEU A 213 -18.09 -0.04 -3.57
C LEU A 213 -16.83 -0.89 -3.83
N LEU A 214 -16.97 -1.97 -4.60
CA LEU A 214 -15.83 -2.81 -4.98
C LEU A 214 -14.80 -2.01 -5.77
N SER A 215 -15.27 -1.21 -6.72
CA SER A 215 -14.41 -0.37 -7.56
C SER A 215 -13.66 0.67 -6.72
N VAL A 216 -14.33 1.34 -5.78
CA VAL A 216 -13.71 2.30 -4.84
C VAL A 216 -12.66 1.61 -3.98
N ALA A 217 -12.96 0.45 -3.38
CA ALA A 217 -12.00 -0.29 -2.57
C ALA A 217 -10.74 -0.69 -3.37
N SER A 218 -10.91 -1.18 -4.59
CA SER A 218 -9.79 -1.52 -5.47
C SER A 218 -8.99 -0.29 -5.91
N PHE A 219 -9.66 0.83 -6.21
CA PHE A 219 -9.00 2.09 -6.56
C PHE A 219 -8.15 2.61 -5.38
N GLU A 220 -8.72 2.69 -4.19
CA GLU A 220 -8.01 3.20 -3.00
C GLU A 220 -6.81 2.32 -2.65
N ALA A 221 -6.98 0.99 -2.71
CA ALA A 221 -5.88 0.04 -2.50
C ALA A 221 -4.72 0.26 -3.49
N ALA A 222 -5.03 0.53 -4.77
CA ALA A 222 -4.01 0.86 -5.76
C ALA A 222 -3.39 2.24 -5.53
N ASN A 223 -4.21 3.24 -5.19
CA ASN A 223 -3.80 4.63 -4.99
C ASN A 223 -2.80 4.79 -3.83
N ILE A 224 -2.97 4.03 -2.74
CA ILE A 224 -2.03 4.02 -1.61
C ILE A 224 -0.83 3.07 -1.80
N GLY A 225 -0.74 2.41 -2.96
CA GLY A 225 0.40 1.57 -3.34
C GLY A 225 0.41 0.16 -2.73
N LEU A 226 -0.75 -0.41 -2.35
CA LEU A 226 -0.78 -1.79 -1.88
C LEU A 226 -0.28 -2.76 -2.95
N ARG A 227 0.54 -3.72 -2.54
CA ARG A 227 1.05 -4.81 -3.40
C ARG A 227 -0.07 -5.80 -3.71
N GLN A 228 0.15 -6.66 -4.69
CA GLN A 228 -0.83 -7.66 -5.14
C GLN A 228 -1.39 -8.50 -3.99
N ASP A 229 -0.53 -9.05 -3.12
CA ASP A 229 -0.98 -9.89 -1.99
C ASP A 229 -1.84 -9.10 -0.99
N ASP A 230 -1.49 -7.83 -0.75
CA ASP A 230 -2.25 -6.98 0.17
C ASP A 230 -3.60 -6.54 -0.45
N ARG A 231 -3.65 -6.32 -1.77
CA ARG A 231 -4.92 -6.12 -2.49
C ARG A 231 -5.79 -7.37 -2.43
N GLN A 232 -5.22 -8.56 -2.57
CA GLN A 232 -5.94 -9.82 -2.42
C GLN A 232 -6.53 -9.95 -1.02
N ARG A 233 -5.79 -9.59 0.02
CA ARG A 233 -6.31 -9.59 1.41
C ARG A 233 -7.52 -8.68 1.59
N VAL A 234 -7.56 -7.51 0.93
CA VAL A 234 -8.76 -6.64 0.95
C VAL A 234 -9.95 -7.38 0.33
N HIS A 235 -9.76 -8.05 -0.81
CA HIS A 235 -10.81 -8.85 -1.45
C HIS A 235 -11.27 -10.01 -0.56
N ASP A 236 -10.34 -10.78 0.02
CA ASP A 236 -10.66 -11.90 0.92
C ASP A 236 -11.49 -11.46 2.14
N MET A 237 -11.30 -10.22 2.61
CA MET A 237 -12.11 -9.65 3.69
C MET A 237 -13.52 -9.24 3.23
N ILE A 238 -13.67 -8.85 1.96
CA ILE A 238 -14.95 -8.41 1.37
C ILE A 238 -15.80 -9.60 0.92
N ASP A 239 -15.20 -10.60 0.28
CA ASP A 239 -15.87 -11.76 -0.33
C ASP A 239 -16.88 -12.50 0.56
N PRO A 240 -16.64 -12.74 1.87
CA PRO A 240 -17.62 -13.44 2.71
C PRO A 240 -18.85 -12.59 3.06
N LEU A 241 -18.86 -11.29 2.71
CA LEU A 241 -19.95 -10.38 3.02
C LEU A 241 -21.07 -10.49 1.98
N ARG A 242 -22.32 -10.50 2.44
CA ARG A 242 -23.49 -10.39 1.54
C ARG A 242 -23.43 -9.11 0.70
N THR A 243 -23.82 -9.20 -0.56
CA THR A 243 -23.92 -8.02 -1.43
C THR A 243 -25.05 -7.09 -0.95
N LEU A 244 -25.05 -5.83 -1.39
CA LEU A 244 -26.17 -4.92 -1.09
C LEU A 244 -27.47 -5.44 -1.70
N ALA A 245 -27.40 -6.03 -2.90
CA ALA A 245 -28.54 -6.64 -3.57
C ALA A 245 -29.13 -7.79 -2.74
N ASP A 246 -28.29 -8.70 -2.22
CA ASP A 246 -28.75 -9.77 -1.35
C ASP A 246 -29.49 -9.21 -0.12
N ILE A 247 -28.89 -8.19 0.53
CA ILE A 247 -29.47 -7.57 1.71
C ILE A 247 -30.84 -6.95 1.40
N VAL A 248 -30.97 -6.23 0.29
CA VAL A 248 -32.24 -5.60 -0.14
C VAL A 248 -33.30 -6.66 -0.40
N VAL A 249 -32.97 -7.74 -1.10
CA VAL A 249 -33.89 -8.85 -1.37
C VAL A 249 -34.41 -9.47 -0.07
N ASP A 250 -33.50 -9.81 0.86
CA ASP A 250 -33.87 -10.39 2.15
C ASP A 250 -34.66 -9.43 3.03
N TYR A 251 -34.35 -8.14 3.00
CA TYR A 251 -35.14 -7.12 3.69
C TYR A 251 -36.56 -7.02 3.14
N GLN A 252 -36.72 -7.04 1.82
CA GLN A 252 -38.03 -7.01 1.15
C GLN A 252 -38.89 -8.24 1.48
N PHE A 253 -38.28 -9.41 1.64
CA PHE A 253 -39.00 -10.63 2.05
C PHE A 253 -39.41 -10.66 3.53
N ARG A 254 -38.67 -9.96 4.40
CA ARG A 254 -38.92 -9.93 5.85
C ARG A 254 -39.78 -8.75 6.32
N ALA A 255 -39.96 -7.73 5.48
CA ALA A 255 -40.82 -6.61 5.80
C ALA A 255 -42.29 -7.09 5.87
N PRO A 256 -43.00 -6.86 7.00
CA PRO A 256 -44.40 -7.25 7.16
C PRO A 256 -45.36 -6.47 6.26
#